data_AF-A0A6G0UFU4-F1
#
_entry.id   AF-A0A6G0UFU4-F1
#
_cell.length_a   1.000
_cell.length_b   1.000
_cell.length_c   1.000
_cell.angle_alpha   90.00
_cell.angle_beta   90.00
_cell.angle_gamma   90.00
#
_symmetry.space_group_name_H-M   'P 1'
#
loop_
_entity.id
_entity.type
_entity.pdbx_description
1 polymer ?
#
loop_
_entity_poly.entity_id
_entity_poly.type
_entity_poly.pdbx_seq_one_letter_code
_entity_poly.pdbx_strand_id
1 'polypeptide(L)'
;MSSAFSKTLSGVSQVISGAPDTPSGISAVPSEASQRPSEVLKILDPDASIVLLSLRILIGIVSVIGNGILLLIFFKFKTFRNQFSNWLISLLAFSDFVIGIGLLLKAIYSIFEKHVPGEGYNRLTCAIMASPQVLGVTCSQVMYISMAIDRLIAVKMKTQYGIFNLRSKIALIVGSWIGSSFFVFLGLFSTLPPGLSRQCSVGAVAGIPFLYIYVISSLLIALFIFCKFPRLL
;
A
#
# COMPACT_ATOMS: atom_id res chain seq x y z
N MET A 1 -0.90 0.05 30.63
CA MET A 1 -1.10 0.65 29.29
C MET A 1 -2.56 1.06 29.01
N SER A 2 -3.35 1.44 30.03
CA SER A 2 -4.76 1.87 29.89
C SER A 2 -5.05 3.25 30.51
N SER A 3 -4.02 3.96 31.01
CA SER A 3 -4.18 5.23 31.74
C SER A 3 -3.91 6.47 30.88
N ALA A 4 -3.24 6.33 29.73
CA ALA A 4 -2.92 7.46 28.83
C ALA A 4 -4.09 7.88 27.93
N PHE A 5 -5.11 7.03 27.74
CA PHE A 5 -6.25 7.33 26.86
C PHE A 5 -7.40 8.05 27.57
N SER A 6 -7.47 7.98 28.90
CA SER A 6 -8.53 8.62 29.69
C SER A 6 -8.29 10.12 29.92
N LYS A 7 -7.02 10.57 29.95
CA LYS A 7 -6.69 12.00 30.16
C LYS A 7 -6.96 12.89 28.94
N THR A 8 -7.04 12.32 27.73
CA THR A 8 -7.31 13.09 26.50
C THR A 8 -8.80 13.43 26.33
N LEU A 9 -9.70 12.65 26.93
CA LEU A 9 -11.16 12.89 26.85
C LEU A 9 -11.66 13.90 27.89
N SER A 10 -10.91 14.13 28.97
CA SER A 10 -11.27 15.13 30.00
C SER A 10 -11.07 16.58 29.55
N GLY A 11 -10.23 16.83 28.55
CA GLY A 11 -9.99 18.19 28.02
C GLY A 11 -11.00 18.67 26.98
N VAL A 12 -11.79 17.75 26.41
CA VAL A 12 -12.73 18.05 25.32
C VAL A 12 -14.12 18.40 25.85
N SER A 13 -14.45 18.00 27.07
CA SER A 13 -15.79 18.21 27.64
C SER A 13 -15.98 19.55 28.35
N GLN A 14 -14.95 20.38 28.53
CA GLN A 14 -15.06 21.67 29.23
C GLN A 14 -15.32 22.88 28.34
N VAL A 15 -15.36 22.73 27.01
CA VAL A 15 -15.55 23.86 26.07
C VAL A 15 -17.02 24.06 25.66
N ILE A 16 -17.94 23.16 26.08
CA ILE A 16 -19.35 23.20 25.68
C ILE A 16 -20.23 23.44 26.91
N SER A 17 -20.16 24.62 27.53
CA SER A 17 -21.23 25.18 28.38
C SER A 17 -20.91 26.63 28.74
N GLY A 18 -21.56 27.59 28.07
CA GLY A 18 -21.45 29.00 28.43
C GLY A 18 -21.87 29.98 27.34
N ALA A 19 -23.18 30.07 27.08
CA ALA A 19 -23.86 31.27 26.55
C ALA A 19 -25.15 31.40 27.40
N PRO A 20 -25.76 32.59 27.64
CA PRO A 20 -25.79 33.83 26.83
C PRO A 20 -25.43 35.08 27.69
N ASP A 21 -25.22 36.30 27.17
CA ASP A 21 -26.25 37.26 26.75
C ASP A 21 -25.66 38.38 25.86
N THR A 22 -26.33 38.63 24.73
CA THR A 22 -26.26 39.87 23.91
C THR A 22 -27.08 40.98 24.59
N PRO A 23 -26.83 42.30 24.40
CA PRO A 23 -26.93 42.90 23.07
C PRO A 23 -26.01 44.10 22.75
N SER A 24 -25.95 44.37 21.43
CA SER A 24 -25.83 45.68 20.77
C SER A 24 -24.53 46.48 20.87
N GLY A 25 -23.73 46.38 19.79
CA GLY A 25 -22.68 47.34 19.44
C GLY A 25 -22.11 47.01 18.06
N ILE A 26 -22.57 47.73 17.03
CA ILE A 26 -22.12 47.61 15.64
C ILE A 26 -20.65 48.09 15.56
N SER A 27 -19.73 47.18 15.28
CA SER A 27 -18.45 47.48 14.63
C SER A 27 -17.91 46.22 13.99
N ALA A 28 -17.52 46.32 12.72
CA ALA A 28 -17.15 45.20 11.87
C ALA A 28 -15.95 44.40 12.44
N VAL A 29 -16.18 43.11 12.70
CA VAL A 29 -15.16 42.15 13.14
C VAL A 29 -14.48 41.55 11.89
N PRO A 30 -13.14 41.59 11.75
CA PRO A 30 -12.45 40.84 10.70
C PRO A 30 -12.57 39.33 10.98
N SER A 31 -13.07 38.58 9.99
CA SER A 31 -13.19 37.13 10.03
C SER A 31 -11.81 36.46 10.01
N GLU A 32 -11.26 36.19 11.18
CA GLU A 32 -10.03 35.43 11.38
C GLU A 32 -10.36 33.99 11.80
N ALA A 33 -10.79 33.14 10.85
CA ALA A 33 -11.03 31.70 11.12
C ALA A 33 -11.06 30.84 9.85
N SER A 34 -10.09 30.95 8.92
CA SER A 34 -9.98 30.02 7.78
C SER A 34 -8.56 29.91 7.21
N GLN A 35 -7.53 29.93 8.08
CA GLN A 35 -6.14 30.03 7.61
C GLN A 35 -5.13 29.26 8.46
N ARG A 36 -5.49 28.09 9.01
CA ARG A 36 -4.56 27.32 9.88
C ARG A 36 -4.76 25.79 9.94
N PRO A 37 -4.64 25.06 8.81
CA PRO A 37 -4.14 23.67 8.86
C PRO A 37 -2.85 23.44 8.05
N SER A 38 -2.35 24.45 7.32
CA SER A 38 -1.22 24.30 6.38
C SER A 38 0.11 24.87 6.89
N GLU A 39 0.13 25.61 8.00
CA GLU A 39 1.36 26.18 8.59
C GLU A 39 1.90 25.37 9.78
N VAL A 40 1.05 24.77 10.61
CA VAL A 40 1.48 23.96 11.76
C VAL A 40 2.13 22.64 11.31
N LEU A 41 1.75 22.11 10.14
CA LEU A 41 2.37 20.91 9.52
C LEU A 41 3.69 21.20 8.79
N LYS A 42 4.10 22.47 8.65
CA LYS A 42 5.39 22.82 8.03
C LYS A 42 6.56 22.86 9.02
N ILE A 43 6.26 22.90 10.33
CA ILE A 43 7.25 23.02 11.42
C ILE A 43 7.52 21.65 12.08
N LEU A 44 6.62 20.67 11.96
CA LEU A 44 6.95 19.26 12.11
C LEU A 44 7.36 18.70 10.74
N ASP A 45 8.56 18.32 10.39
CA ASP A 45 9.85 18.27 11.07
C ASP A 45 10.81 17.92 9.92
N PRO A 46 11.78 18.77 9.51
CA PRO A 46 12.73 18.41 8.46
C PRO A 46 13.40 17.05 8.75
N ASP A 47 13.56 16.73 10.03
CA ASP A 47 14.14 15.47 10.51
C ASP A 47 13.21 14.28 10.24
N ALA A 48 11.88 14.45 10.36
CA ALA A 48 10.93 13.37 10.03
C ALA A 48 11.01 12.97 8.55
N SER A 49 11.23 13.93 7.64
CA SER A 49 11.37 13.63 6.21
C SER A 49 12.65 12.84 5.90
N ILE A 50 13.72 13.10 6.64
CA ILE A 50 15.02 12.42 6.52
C ILE A 50 14.93 11.02 7.11
N VAL A 51 14.29 10.87 8.28
CA VAL A 51 14.06 9.57 8.92
C VAL A 51 13.19 8.67 8.05
N LEU A 52 12.12 9.20 7.44
CA LEU A 52 11.28 8.41 6.52
C LEU A 52 12.05 7.98 5.26
N LEU A 53 12.93 8.83 4.75
CA LEU A 53 13.76 8.51 3.59
C LEU A 53 14.79 7.42 3.93
N SER A 54 15.47 7.53 5.08
CA SER A 54 16.47 6.55 5.50
C SER A 54 15.83 5.18 5.77
N LEU A 55 14.67 5.15 6.43
CA LEU A 55 13.90 3.91 6.65
C LEU A 55 13.47 3.26 5.33
N ARG A 56 13.00 4.05 4.35
CA ARG A 56 12.62 3.51 3.02
C ARG A 56 13.80 2.85 2.31
N ILE A 57 14.99 3.46 2.37
CA ILE A 57 16.20 2.89 1.78
C ILE A 57 16.58 1.60 2.48
N LEU A 58 16.59 1.58 3.82
CA LEU A 58 16.92 0.39 4.60
C LEU A 58 15.96 -0.77 4.31
N ILE A 59 14.64 -0.51 4.35
CA ILE A 59 13.61 -1.51 4.04
C ILE A 59 13.75 -1.99 2.60
N GLY A 60 14.00 -1.07 1.65
CA GLY A 60 14.24 -1.40 0.25
C GLY A 60 15.42 -2.36 0.07
N ILE A 61 16.58 -2.07 0.69
CA ILE A 61 17.78 -2.91 0.62
C ILE A 61 17.51 -4.29 1.22
N VAL A 62 16.94 -4.34 2.43
CA VAL A 62 16.64 -5.61 3.12
C VAL A 62 15.64 -6.43 2.30
N SER A 63 14.61 -5.80 1.74
CA SER A 63 13.62 -6.49 0.90
C SER A 63 14.25 -7.05 -0.37
N VAL A 64 15.09 -6.28 -1.07
CA VAL A 64 15.74 -6.73 -2.31
C VAL A 64 16.70 -7.88 -2.05
N ILE A 65 17.56 -7.77 -1.03
CA ILE A 65 18.55 -8.81 -0.71
C ILE A 65 17.85 -10.07 -0.18
N GLY A 66 16.97 -9.93 0.82
CA GLY A 66 16.30 -11.05 1.47
C GLY A 66 15.43 -11.84 0.48
N ASN A 67 14.58 -11.15 -0.26
CA ASN A 67 13.71 -11.81 -1.23
C ASN A 67 14.47 -12.30 -2.46
N GLY A 68 15.55 -11.61 -2.86
CA GLY A 68 16.47 -12.08 -3.90
C GLY A 68 17.08 -13.44 -3.56
N ILE A 69 17.54 -13.63 -2.32
CA ILE A 69 18.09 -14.93 -1.86
C ILE A 69 17.03 -16.03 -1.94
N LEU A 70 15.78 -15.76 -1.51
CA LEU A 70 14.69 -16.74 -1.59
C LEU A 70 14.41 -17.17 -3.03
N LEU A 71 14.38 -16.21 -3.96
CA LEU A 71 14.21 -16.49 -5.39
C LEU A 71 15.38 -17.31 -5.93
N LEU A 72 16.62 -16.96 -5.58
CA LEU A 72 17.82 -17.71 -6.02
C LEU A 72 17.77 -19.17 -5.55
N ILE A 73 17.38 -19.42 -4.30
CA ILE A 73 17.22 -20.78 -3.76
C ILE A 73 16.13 -21.53 -4.55
N PHE A 74 14.98 -20.89 -4.79
CA PHE A 74 13.88 -21.49 -5.53
C PHE A 74 14.26 -21.88 -6.97
N PHE A 75 15.00 -21.02 -7.67
CA PHE A 75 15.46 -21.31 -9.04
C PHE A 75 16.59 -22.34 -9.07
N LYS A 76 17.49 -22.33 -8.08
CA LYS A 76 18.63 -23.25 -8.01
C LYS A 76 18.21 -24.69 -7.74
N PHE A 77 17.25 -24.91 -6.85
CA PHE A 77 16.90 -26.24 -6.39
C PHE A 77 15.57 -26.73 -6.98
N LYS A 78 15.65 -27.63 -7.96
CA LYS A 78 14.46 -28.17 -8.65
C LYS A 78 13.46 -28.84 -7.70
N THR A 79 13.94 -29.45 -6.61
CA THR A 79 13.13 -30.13 -5.59
C THR A 79 12.07 -29.22 -4.96
N PHE A 80 12.36 -27.92 -4.81
CA PHE A 80 11.40 -26.98 -4.22
C PHE A 80 10.21 -26.69 -5.15
N ARG A 81 10.36 -26.87 -6.47
CA ARG A 81 9.33 -26.52 -7.46
C ARG A 81 8.20 -27.55 -7.58
N ASN A 82 8.30 -28.67 -6.87
CA ASN A 82 7.27 -29.71 -6.91
C ASN A 82 6.11 -29.44 -5.92
N GLN A 83 6.29 -28.55 -4.95
CA GLN A 83 5.29 -28.27 -3.92
C GLN A 83 4.58 -26.94 -4.18
N PHE A 84 3.26 -26.93 -4.07
CA PHE A 84 2.45 -25.73 -4.27
C PHE A 84 2.78 -24.61 -3.29
N SER A 85 2.96 -24.93 -1.99
CA SER A 85 3.30 -23.92 -0.99
C SER A 85 4.64 -23.22 -1.28
N ASN A 86 5.61 -23.93 -1.88
CA ASN A 86 6.90 -23.33 -2.26
C ASN A 86 6.74 -22.36 -3.44
N TRP A 87 5.84 -22.64 -4.38
CA TRP A 87 5.48 -21.69 -5.44
C TRP A 87 4.86 -20.42 -4.87
N LEU A 88 3.94 -20.55 -3.90
CA LEU A 88 3.34 -19.38 -3.24
C LEU A 88 4.40 -18.54 -2.54
N ILE A 89 5.32 -19.16 -1.80
CA ILE A 89 6.41 -18.46 -1.11
C ILE A 89 7.31 -17.76 -2.13
N SER A 90 7.64 -18.42 -3.25
CA SER A 90 8.45 -17.81 -4.30
C SER A 90 7.76 -16.63 -5.00
N LEU A 91 6.44 -16.72 -5.23
CA LEU A 91 5.68 -15.62 -5.83
C LEU A 91 5.54 -14.45 -4.86
N LEU A 92 5.40 -14.72 -3.56
CA LEU A 92 5.42 -13.69 -2.52
C LEU A 92 6.79 -13.01 -2.45
N ALA A 93 7.88 -13.78 -2.45
CA ALA A 93 9.23 -13.22 -2.50
C ALA A 93 9.46 -12.38 -3.77
N PHE A 94 8.97 -12.82 -4.92
CA PHE A 94 9.01 -12.03 -6.16
C PHE A 94 8.30 -10.69 -5.99
N SER A 95 7.11 -10.71 -5.36
CA SER A 95 6.36 -9.49 -5.08
C SER A 95 7.13 -8.52 -4.20
N ASP A 96 7.63 -8.99 -3.06
CA ASP A 96 8.33 -8.15 -2.08
C ASP A 96 9.67 -7.63 -2.63
N PHE A 97 10.32 -8.40 -3.51
CA PHE A 97 11.47 -7.94 -4.29
C PHE A 97 11.13 -6.76 -5.21
N VAL A 98 10.02 -6.84 -5.96
CA VAL A 98 9.53 -5.75 -6.82
C VAL A 98 9.14 -4.51 -5.99
N ILE A 99 8.48 -4.69 -4.84
CA ILE A 99 8.19 -3.59 -3.91
C ILE A 99 9.49 -2.93 -3.43
N GLY A 100 10.50 -3.75 -3.08
CA GLY A 100 11.82 -3.29 -2.65
C GLY A 100 12.50 -2.41 -3.71
N ILE A 101 12.51 -2.85 -4.98
CA ILE A 101 13.03 -2.05 -6.10
C ILE A 101 12.25 -0.73 -6.22
N GLY A 102 10.91 -0.78 -6.16
CA GLY A 102 10.08 0.42 -6.23
C GLY A 102 10.39 1.41 -5.10
N LEU A 103 10.64 0.93 -3.87
CA LEU A 103 11.05 1.76 -2.74
C LEU A 103 12.39 2.46 -2.99
N LEU A 104 13.38 1.74 -3.53
CA LEU A 104 14.69 2.31 -3.85
C LEU A 104 14.61 3.33 -4.99
N LEU A 105 13.90 3.02 -6.08
CA LEU A 105 13.69 3.95 -7.19
C LEU A 105 13.07 5.27 -6.71
N LYS A 106 12.04 5.17 -5.88
CA LYS A 106 11.35 6.32 -5.29
C LYS A 106 12.26 7.12 -4.35
N ALA A 107 13.09 6.45 -3.56
CA ALA A 107 14.05 7.10 -2.66
C ALA A 107 15.11 7.87 -3.46
N ILE A 108 15.68 7.24 -4.50
CA ILE A 108 16.65 7.88 -5.40
C ILE A 108 16.03 9.10 -6.07
N TYR A 109 14.83 8.97 -6.64
CA TYR A 109 14.12 10.08 -7.28
C TYR A 109 13.85 11.24 -6.30
N SER A 110 13.48 10.92 -5.06
CA SER A 110 13.28 11.94 -4.01
C SER A 110 14.58 12.66 -3.63
N ILE A 111 15.75 12.03 -3.74
CA ILE A 111 17.05 12.66 -3.48
C ILE A 111 17.40 13.60 -4.64
N PHE A 112 17.25 13.15 -5.89
CA PHE A 112 17.56 13.98 -7.07
C PHE A 112 16.74 15.27 -7.14
N GLU A 113 15.42 15.18 -6.93
CA GLU A 113 14.53 16.34 -6.98
C GLU A 113 14.77 17.33 -5.83
N LYS A 114 15.25 16.88 -4.66
CA LYS A 114 15.67 17.79 -3.58
C LYS A 114 16.84 18.69 -3.97
N HIS A 115 17.65 18.29 -4.96
CA HIS A 115 18.78 19.08 -5.45
C HIS A 115 18.39 20.08 -6.55
N VAL A 116 17.15 20.03 -7.07
CA VAL A 116 16.63 20.97 -8.08
C VAL A 116 15.61 21.89 -7.39
N PRO A 117 16.02 23.07 -6.89
CA PRO A 117 15.12 23.97 -6.19
C PRO A 117 14.11 24.63 -7.14
N GLY A 118 12.82 24.38 -6.94
CA GLY A 118 11.73 25.21 -7.50
C GLY A 118 10.72 24.49 -8.38
N GLU A 119 11.02 23.28 -8.87
CA GLU A 119 10.04 22.48 -9.62
C GLU A 119 9.40 21.43 -8.71
N GLY A 120 8.07 21.39 -8.64
CA GLY A 120 7.35 20.33 -7.95
C GLY A 120 7.39 19.03 -8.75
N TYR A 121 7.11 17.89 -8.10
CA TYR A 121 7.15 16.59 -8.74
C TYR A 121 6.08 16.47 -9.84
N ASN A 122 6.50 16.08 -11.04
CA ASN A 122 5.56 15.68 -12.08
C ASN A 122 4.77 14.44 -11.62
N ARG A 123 3.43 14.57 -11.58
CA ARG A 123 2.53 13.48 -11.14
C ARG A 123 2.68 12.23 -12.01
N LEU A 124 2.92 12.37 -13.31
CA LEU A 124 3.09 11.23 -14.22
C LEU A 124 4.38 10.46 -13.88
N THR A 125 5.51 11.16 -13.76
CA THR A 125 6.79 10.56 -13.38
C THR A 125 6.67 9.87 -12.02
N CYS A 126 6.00 10.50 -11.07
CA CYS A 126 5.77 9.88 -9.76
C CYS A 126 4.89 8.62 -9.84
N ALA A 127 3.85 8.62 -10.67
CA ALA A 127 2.99 7.45 -10.87
C ALA A 127 3.77 6.29 -11.51
N ILE A 128 4.63 6.58 -12.49
CA ILE A 128 5.51 5.58 -13.11
C ILE A 128 6.47 4.98 -12.06
N MET A 129 7.12 5.82 -11.25
CA MET A 129 8.01 5.35 -10.18
C MET A 129 7.29 4.57 -9.08
N ALA A 130 6.01 4.85 -8.85
CA ALA A 130 5.20 4.15 -7.88
C ALA A 130 4.55 2.87 -8.44
N SER A 131 4.52 2.69 -9.76
CA SER A 131 3.89 1.54 -10.40
C SER A 131 4.42 0.18 -9.93
N PRO A 132 5.74 -0.04 -9.69
CA PRO A 132 6.23 -1.33 -9.19
C PRO A 132 5.68 -1.64 -7.79
N GLN A 133 5.50 -0.60 -6.97
CA GLN A 133 4.96 -0.75 -5.61
C GLN A 133 3.49 -1.18 -5.67
N VAL A 134 2.72 -0.58 -6.57
CA VAL A 134 1.30 -0.94 -6.77
C VAL A 134 1.19 -2.38 -7.27
N LEU A 135 1.99 -2.77 -8.28
CA LEU A 135 2.01 -4.14 -8.82
C LEU A 135 2.43 -5.19 -7.80
N GLY A 136 3.41 -4.86 -6.96
CA GLY A 136 3.84 -5.74 -5.88
C GLY A 136 2.75 -5.86 -4.82
N VAL A 137 2.17 -4.76 -4.35
CA VAL A 137 1.12 -4.82 -3.33
C VAL A 137 -0.09 -5.64 -3.80
N THR A 138 -0.54 -5.50 -5.06
CA THR A 138 -1.63 -6.33 -5.60
C THR A 138 -1.23 -7.81 -5.69
N CYS A 139 0.02 -8.11 -6.04
CA CYS A 139 0.55 -9.47 -6.04
C CYS A 139 0.56 -10.07 -4.63
N SER A 140 1.18 -9.40 -3.66
CA SER A 140 1.28 -9.88 -2.27
C SER A 140 -0.11 -10.14 -1.69
N GLN A 141 -1.09 -9.27 -1.96
CA GLN A 141 -2.47 -9.48 -1.50
C GLN A 141 -3.07 -10.80 -2.01
N VAL A 142 -2.96 -11.07 -3.31
CA VAL A 142 -3.44 -12.32 -3.93
C VAL A 142 -2.75 -13.55 -3.32
N MET A 143 -1.44 -13.45 -3.08
CA MET A 143 -0.65 -14.54 -2.50
C MET A 143 -1.04 -14.81 -1.05
N TYR A 144 -1.23 -13.78 -0.22
CA TYR A 144 -1.65 -13.96 1.19
C TYR A 144 -3.01 -14.64 1.30
N ILE A 145 -3.98 -14.24 0.48
CA ILE A 145 -5.31 -14.87 0.45
C ILE A 145 -5.17 -16.34 0.01
N SER A 146 -4.37 -16.59 -1.03
CA SER A 146 -4.13 -17.95 -1.52
C SER A 146 -3.43 -18.84 -0.49
N MET A 147 -2.44 -18.31 0.24
CA MET A 147 -1.75 -19.02 1.33
C MET A 147 -2.70 -19.33 2.49
N ALA A 148 -3.55 -18.37 2.87
CA ALA A 148 -4.53 -18.59 3.94
C ALA A 148 -5.51 -19.71 3.58
N ILE A 149 -6.00 -19.72 2.34
CA ILE A 149 -6.88 -20.76 1.82
C ILE A 149 -6.16 -22.12 1.75
N ASP A 150 -4.93 -22.16 1.23
CA ASP A 150 -4.10 -23.39 1.19
C ASP A 150 -3.98 -24.03 2.58
N ARG A 151 -3.69 -23.22 3.61
CA ARG A 151 -3.57 -23.70 4.99
C ARG A 151 -4.90 -24.13 5.58
N LEU A 152 -6.00 -23.43 5.31
CA LEU A 152 -7.33 -23.83 5.76
C LEU A 152 -7.73 -25.19 5.19
N ILE A 153 -7.45 -25.42 3.91
CA ILE A 153 -7.75 -26.69 3.24
C ILE A 153 -6.88 -27.82 3.77
N ALA A 154 -5.57 -27.60 3.93
CA ALA A 154 -4.66 -28.61 4.47
C ALA A 154 -5.11 -29.11 5.86
N VAL A 155 -5.72 -28.23 6.67
CA VAL A 155 -6.28 -28.58 7.98
C VAL A 155 -7.62 -29.32 7.85
N LYS A 156 -8.52 -28.86 6.96
CA LYS A 156 -9.89 -29.39 6.84
C LYS A 156 -9.98 -30.70 6.03
N MET A 157 -9.16 -30.86 5.00
CA MET A 157 -9.25 -31.97 4.04
C MET A 157 -7.90 -32.66 3.87
N LYS A 158 -7.51 -33.46 4.87
CA LYS A 158 -6.23 -34.20 4.87
C LYS A 158 -6.13 -35.23 3.74
N THR A 159 -7.24 -35.84 3.34
CA THR A 159 -7.24 -37.03 2.46
C THR A 159 -7.20 -36.71 0.95
N GLN A 160 -7.64 -35.51 0.54
CA GLN A 160 -7.73 -35.15 -0.88
C GLN A 160 -6.62 -34.21 -1.36
N TYR A 161 -5.84 -33.60 -0.44
CA TYR A 161 -4.86 -32.55 -0.74
C TYR A 161 -3.83 -32.89 -1.85
N GLY A 162 -3.49 -34.17 -2.04
CA GLY A 162 -2.44 -34.63 -2.96
C GLY A 162 -2.85 -34.91 -4.41
N ILE A 163 -4.15 -34.92 -4.76
CA ILE A 163 -4.62 -35.38 -6.09
C ILE A 163 -4.72 -34.21 -7.10
N PHE A 164 -4.50 -32.97 -6.66
CA PHE A 164 -4.84 -31.79 -7.46
C PHE A 164 -3.76 -31.29 -8.41
N ASN A 165 -4.21 -30.75 -9.53
CA ASN A 165 -3.33 -30.22 -10.58
C ASN A 165 -2.68 -28.89 -10.15
N LEU A 166 -1.39 -28.96 -9.82
CA LEU A 166 -0.54 -27.82 -9.45
C LEU A 166 -0.62 -26.69 -10.49
N ARG A 167 -0.63 -27.01 -11.78
CA ARG A 167 -0.61 -26.02 -12.86
C ARG A 167 -1.87 -25.17 -12.88
N SER A 168 -3.04 -25.78 -12.68
CA SER A 168 -4.32 -25.07 -12.68
C SER A 168 -4.43 -24.12 -11.49
N LYS A 169 -3.93 -24.51 -10.31
CA LYS A 169 -3.89 -23.64 -9.12
C LYS A 169 -3.00 -22.41 -9.36
N ILE A 170 -1.78 -22.63 -9.86
CA ILE A 170 -0.86 -21.54 -10.17
C ILE A 170 -1.45 -20.63 -11.26
N ALA A 171 -2.03 -21.19 -12.31
CA ALA A 171 -2.63 -20.41 -13.40
C ALA A 171 -3.79 -19.53 -12.90
N LEU A 172 -4.65 -20.04 -11.99
CA LEU A 172 -5.72 -19.24 -11.40
C LEU A 172 -5.17 -18.06 -10.60
N ILE A 173 -4.14 -18.30 -9.78
CA ILE A 173 -3.55 -17.28 -8.91
C ILE A 173 -2.86 -16.20 -9.75
N VAL A 174 -2.00 -16.61 -10.69
CA VAL A 174 -1.31 -15.69 -11.60
C VAL A 174 -2.31 -14.92 -12.46
N GLY A 175 -3.35 -15.59 -12.98
CA GLY A 175 -4.42 -14.94 -13.74
C GLY A 175 -5.19 -13.91 -12.91
N SER A 176 -5.52 -14.23 -11.65
CA SER A 176 -6.19 -13.29 -10.75
C SER A 176 -5.31 -12.08 -10.39
N TRP A 177 -4.01 -12.28 -10.24
CA TRP A 177 -3.04 -11.20 -10.05
C TRP A 177 -2.91 -10.30 -11.28
N ILE A 178 -2.81 -10.88 -12.49
CA ILE A 178 -2.72 -10.09 -13.72
C ILE A 178 -3.98 -9.26 -13.93
N GLY A 179 -5.16 -9.89 -13.80
CA GLY A 179 -6.44 -9.20 -13.98
C GLY A 179 -6.66 -8.07 -12.98
N SER A 180 -6.31 -8.29 -11.71
CA SER A 180 -6.41 -7.26 -10.67
C SER A 180 -5.41 -6.13 -10.85
N SER A 181 -4.16 -6.46 -11.14
CA SER A 181 -3.11 -5.47 -11.39
C SER A 181 -3.46 -4.60 -12.58
N PHE A 182 -4.03 -5.17 -13.64
CA PHE A 182 -4.52 -4.40 -14.79
C PHE A 182 -5.60 -3.39 -14.38
N PHE A 183 -6.60 -3.81 -13.60
CA PHE A 183 -7.68 -2.92 -13.17
C PHE A 183 -7.19 -1.79 -12.25
N VAL A 184 -6.33 -2.12 -11.28
CA VAL A 184 -5.74 -1.13 -10.35
C VAL A 184 -4.81 -0.17 -11.10
N PHE A 185 -4.02 -0.66 -12.05
CA PHE A 185 -3.15 0.18 -12.88
C PHE A 185 -3.98 1.12 -13.76
N LEU A 186 -5.04 0.63 -14.40
CA LEU A 186 -5.96 1.49 -15.14
C LEU A 186 -6.59 2.55 -14.24
N GLY A 187 -6.99 2.18 -13.01
CA GLY A 187 -7.49 3.10 -12.00
C GLY A 187 -6.47 4.14 -11.56
N LEU A 188 -5.19 3.78 -11.46
CA LEU A 188 -4.11 4.71 -11.15
C LEU A 188 -4.04 5.78 -12.24
N PHE A 189 -3.86 5.39 -13.50
CA PHE A 189 -3.66 6.34 -14.60
C PHE A 189 -4.93 7.11 -14.99
N SER A 190 -6.12 6.56 -14.79
CA SER A 190 -7.38 7.27 -15.08
C SER A 190 -7.73 8.34 -14.05
N THR A 191 -7.27 8.19 -12.81
CA THR A 191 -7.53 9.14 -11.72
C THR A 191 -6.41 10.17 -11.55
N LEU A 192 -5.40 10.18 -12.43
CA LEU A 192 -4.29 11.11 -12.36
C LEU A 192 -4.75 12.54 -12.71
N PRO A 193 -4.78 13.49 -11.76
CA PRO A 193 -5.04 14.88 -12.10
C PRO A 193 -3.82 15.48 -12.81
N PRO A 194 -4.01 16.39 -13.77
CA PRO A 194 -2.91 17.12 -14.38
C PRO A 194 -2.24 18.05 -13.37
N GLY A 195 -0.92 18.27 -13.51
CA GLY A 195 -0.16 19.24 -12.74
C GLY A 195 0.93 18.65 -11.83
N LEU A 196 1.48 19.49 -10.96
CA LEU A 196 2.58 19.16 -10.06
C LEU A 196 2.05 18.70 -8.69
N SER A 197 2.87 17.91 -7.99
CA SER A 197 2.65 17.52 -6.60
C SER A 197 3.83 17.94 -5.73
N ARG A 198 3.56 18.36 -4.48
CA ARG A 198 4.63 18.65 -3.51
C ARG A 198 5.31 17.39 -2.98
N GLN A 199 4.65 16.24 -3.09
CA GLN A 199 5.18 14.97 -2.61
C GLN A 199 4.93 13.88 -3.64
N CYS A 200 5.97 13.09 -3.92
CA CYS A 200 5.82 11.90 -4.73
C CYS A 200 5.36 10.73 -3.83
N SER A 201 4.05 10.48 -3.74
CA SER A 201 3.44 9.33 -3.04
C SER A 201 2.16 8.90 -3.75
N VAL A 202 1.83 7.60 -3.78
CA VAL A 202 0.61 7.10 -4.45
C VAL A 202 -0.64 7.82 -3.90
N GLY A 203 -0.75 7.94 -2.57
CA GLY A 203 -1.86 8.65 -1.95
C GLY A 203 -1.92 10.14 -2.28
N ALA A 204 -0.77 10.79 -2.52
CA ALA A 204 -0.71 12.20 -2.91
C ALA A 204 -1.02 12.42 -4.41
N VAL A 205 -0.69 11.43 -5.25
CA VAL A 205 -0.85 11.51 -6.71
C VAL A 205 -2.25 11.11 -7.15
N ALA A 206 -2.77 9.98 -6.65
CA ALA A 206 -4.01 9.37 -7.12
C ALA A 206 -5.25 9.71 -6.26
N GLY A 207 -5.03 10.19 -5.02
CA GLY A 207 -6.09 10.65 -4.13
C GLY A 207 -7.05 9.56 -3.63
N ILE A 208 -8.19 10.01 -3.10
CA ILE A 208 -9.26 9.17 -2.55
C ILE A 208 -9.93 8.23 -3.59
N PRO A 209 -10.22 8.64 -4.85
CA PRO A 209 -10.93 7.75 -5.78
C PRO A 209 -10.13 6.48 -6.10
N PHE A 210 -8.80 6.59 -6.20
CA PHE A 210 -7.93 5.42 -6.37
C PHE A 210 -8.03 4.44 -5.21
N LEU A 211 -8.14 4.92 -3.97
CA LEU A 211 -8.30 4.06 -2.79
C LEU A 211 -9.60 3.24 -2.86
N TYR A 212 -10.71 3.86 -3.26
CA TYR A 212 -11.97 3.13 -3.46
C TYR A 212 -11.86 2.05 -4.54
N ILE A 213 -11.27 2.40 -5.70
CA ILE A 213 -11.05 1.44 -6.79
C ILE A 213 -10.19 0.27 -6.31
N TYR A 214 -9.10 0.56 -5.60
CA TYR A 214 -8.20 -0.42 -5.04
C TYR A 214 -8.94 -1.36 -4.07
N VAL A 215 -9.64 -0.82 -3.06
CA VAL A 215 -10.35 -1.62 -2.05
C VAL A 215 -11.46 -2.49 -2.68
N ILE A 216 -12.24 -1.94 -3.62
CA ILE A 216 -13.28 -2.71 -4.31
C ILE A 216 -12.66 -3.84 -5.13
N SER A 217 -11.60 -3.54 -5.89
CA SER A 217 -10.86 -4.57 -6.64
C SER A 217 -10.35 -5.67 -5.71
N SER A 218 -9.72 -5.28 -4.60
CA SER A 218 -9.21 -6.17 -3.56
C SER A 218 -10.29 -7.13 -3.02
N LEU A 219 -11.50 -6.64 -2.75
CA LEU A 219 -12.61 -7.45 -2.28
C LEU A 219 -13.12 -8.42 -3.35
N LEU A 220 -13.29 -7.95 -4.60
CA LEU A 220 -13.74 -8.79 -5.70
C LEU A 220 -12.78 -9.95 -5.98
N ILE A 221 -11.47 -9.70 -5.89
CA ILE A 221 -10.46 -10.74 -6.06
C ILE A 221 -10.51 -11.75 -4.92
N ALA A 222 -10.63 -11.27 -3.68
CA ALA A 222 -10.75 -12.15 -2.51
C ALA A 222 -11.94 -13.09 -2.66
N LEU A 223 -13.10 -12.56 -3.07
CA LEU A 223 -14.31 -13.34 -3.34
C LEU A 223 -14.11 -14.29 -4.53
N PHE A 224 -13.48 -13.84 -5.61
CA PHE A 224 -13.22 -14.67 -6.79
C PHE A 224 -12.35 -15.88 -6.45
N ILE A 225 -11.23 -15.66 -5.74
CA ILE A 225 -10.35 -16.73 -5.29
C ILE A 225 -11.13 -17.64 -4.33
N PHE A 226 -11.83 -17.10 -3.33
CA PHE A 226 -12.59 -17.91 -2.39
C PHE A 226 -13.68 -18.77 -3.04
N CYS A 227 -14.33 -18.29 -4.09
CA CYS A 227 -15.37 -19.04 -4.81
C CYS A 227 -14.82 -20.09 -5.78
N LYS A 228 -13.66 -19.84 -6.39
CA LYS A 228 -13.08 -20.72 -7.42
C LYS A 228 -12.07 -21.72 -6.86
N PHE A 229 -11.35 -21.37 -5.80
CA PHE A 229 -10.33 -22.22 -5.19
C PHE A 229 -10.91 -23.54 -4.65
N PRO A 230 -12.09 -23.59 -4.00
CA PRO A 230 -12.71 -24.83 -3.56
C PRO A 230 -13.19 -25.73 -4.70
N ARG A 231 -13.41 -25.19 -5.91
CA ARG A 231 -13.77 -25.98 -7.10
C ARG A 231 -12.55 -26.57 -7.83
N LEU A 232 -11.35 -26.16 -7.43
CA LEU A 232 -10.07 -26.72 -7.86
C LEU A 232 -9.51 -27.73 -6.83
N LEU A 233 -10.27 -27.96 -5.75
CA LEU A 233 -10.23 -29.13 -4.86
C LEU A 233 -11.29 -30.14 -5.31
#